data_AF-A0A0G0VZV1-F1
#
_entry.id   AF-A0A0G0VZV1-F1
#
_cell.length_a   1.000
_cell.length_b   1.000
_cell.length_c   1.000
_cell.angle_alpha   90.00
_cell.angle_beta   90.00
_cell.angle_gamma   90.00
#
_symmetry.space_group_name_H-M   'P 1'
#
loop_
_entity.id
_entity.type
_entity.pdbx_description
1 polymer ?
#
loop_
_entity_poly.entity_id
_entity_poly.type
_entity_poly.pdbx_seq_one_letter_code
_entity_poly.pdbx_strand_id
1 'polypeptide(L)'
;MKYIITFAGPVGSSKTPIANYLSCQFNLPIFNNDTVRTEVVEDLGEFNEEEFRKRVLSRVEKLFQSETSFIFDASIDREWKNYCQKTQESKFRTFIINLDFSKDLLKKIYAAKGYQESLPRLDQLMVDHQEFLIEFNSIVNLRLTDIDFPDRLVLSENALKSWLTIQKNNNGF
;
A
#
# COMPACT_ATOMS: atom_id res chain seq x y z
N MET A 1 10.53 -16.34 -7.58
CA MET A 1 9.22 -15.65 -7.60
C MET A 1 9.42 -14.16 -7.40
N LYS A 2 8.80 -13.32 -8.22
CA LYS A 2 8.78 -11.86 -8.03
C LYS A 2 7.43 -11.45 -7.43
N TYR A 3 7.43 -10.47 -6.52
CA TYR A 3 6.24 -10.09 -5.79
C TYR A 3 6.18 -8.61 -5.43
N ILE A 4 4.96 -8.12 -5.25
CA ILE A 4 4.65 -6.75 -4.87
C ILE A 4 3.93 -6.79 -3.53
N ILE A 5 4.37 -5.98 -2.57
CA ILE A 5 3.62 -5.76 -1.33
C ILE A 5 2.88 -4.43 -1.48
N THR A 6 1.59 -4.42 -1.20
CA THR A 6 0.79 -3.19 -1.27
C THR A 6 -0.26 -3.15 -0.16
N PHE A 7 -0.92 -2.00 -0.01
CA PHE A 7 -1.73 -1.72 1.14
C PHE A 7 -3.12 -1.19 0.79
N ALA A 8 -4.14 -1.81 1.38
CA ALA A 8 -5.48 -1.26 1.44
C ALA A 8 -5.69 -0.60 2.81
N GLY A 9 -6.36 0.54 2.85
CA GLY A 9 -6.67 1.24 4.08
C GLY A 9 -6.69 2.76 3.91
N PRO A 10 -7.52 3.49 4.68
CA PRO A 10 -7.61 4.94 4.64
C PRO A 10 -6.25 5.65 4.74
N VAL A 11 -6.12 6.85 4.16
CA VAL A 11 -4.88 7.65 4.28
C VAL A 11 -4.48 7.78 5.75
N GLY A 12 -3.18 7.81 6.07
CA GLY A 12 -2.72 7.94 7.45
C GLY A 12 -2.84 6.70 8.35
N SER A 13 -3.43 5.59 7.86
CA SER A 13 -3.64 4.32 8.60
C SER A 13 -2.36 3.52 8.95
N SER A 14 -1.18 4.14 9.00
CA SER A 14 0.08 3.46 9.39
C SER A 14 0.67 2.49 8.36
N LYS A 15 0.33 2.65 7.06
CA LYS A 15 0.97 1.95 5.93
C LYS A 15 2.48 2.15 5.89
N THR A 16 2.93 3.41 5.82
CA THR A 16 4.35 3.76 5.67
C THR A 16 5.25 3.16 6.77
N PRO A 17 4.87 3.15 8.07
CA PRO A 17 5.59 2.38 9.08
C PRO A 17 5.75 0.89 8.77
N ILE A 18 4.68 0.22 8.30
CA ILE A 18 4.75 -1.20 7.91
C ILE A 18 5.64 -1.36 6.67
N ALA A 19 5.50 -0.49 5.66
CA ALA A 19 6.32 -0.50 4.45
C ALA A 19 7.82 -0.40 4.78
N ASN A 20 8.22 0.55 5.62
CA ASN A 20 9.62 0.73 6.02
C ASN A 20 10.12 -0.45 6.86
N TYR A 21 9.30 -0.96 7.78
CA TYR A 21 9.67 -2.12 8.57
C TYR A 21 9.93 -3.35 7.68
N LEU A 22 9.00 -3.67 6.77
CA LEU A 22 9.16 -4.78 5.83
C LEU A 22 10.31 -4.56 4.84
N SER A 23 10.55 -3.32 4.40
CA SER A 23 11.69 -3.00 3.53
C SER A 23 13.00 -3.42 4.18
N CYS A 24 13.20 -3.07 5.46
CA CYS A 24 14.38 -3.47 6.22
C CYS A 24 14.46 -4.99 6.41
N GLN A 25 13.35 -5.67 6.72
CA GLN A 25 13.37 -7.12 7.00
C GLN A 25 13.58 -7.98 5.75
N PHE A 26 13.13 -7.52 4.58
CA PHE A 26 13.15 -8.33 3.35
C PHE A 26 14.08 -7.76 2.26
N ASN A 27 14.79 -6.66 2.56
CA ASN A 27 15.64 -5.93 1.62
C ASN A 27 14.89 -5.56 0.34
N LEU A 28 13.73 -4.91 0.50
CA LEU A 28 12.85 -4.53 -0.61
C LEU A 28 12.87 -3.02 -0.83
N PRO A 29 13.04 -2.53 -2.07
CA PRO A 29 12.85 -1.12 -2.36
C PRO A 29 11.38 -0.72 -2.13
N ILE A 30 11.18 0.54 -1.71
CA ILE A 30 9.86 1.15 -1.55
C ILE A 30 9.64 2.13 -2.70
N PHE A 31 8.50 2.02 -3.37
CA PHE A 31 7.98 3.06 -4.23
C PHE A 31 6.82 3.76 -3.53
N ASN A 32 6.97 5.06 -3.26
CA ASN A 32 6.01 5.88 -2.53
C ASN A 32 5.55 7.05 -3.42
N ASN A 33 4.24 7.19 -3.60
CA ASN A 33 3.66 8.26 -4.41
C ASN A 33 3.85 9.65 -3.79
N ASP A 34 3.91 9.79 -2.47
CA ASP A 34 4.12 11.08 -1.81
C ASP A 34 5.52 11.64 -2.09
N THR A 35 6.52 10.78 -2.31
CA THR A 35 7.85 11.21 -2.79
C THR A 35 7.76 11.83 -4.18
N VAL A 36 6.99 11.22 -5.09
CA VAL A 36 6.77 11.77 -6.44
C VAL A 36 5.97 13.08 -6.37
N ARG A 37 4.97 13.17 -5.49
CA ARG A 37 4.21 14.41 -5.28
C ARG A 37 5.12 15.54 -4.81
N THR A 38 5.98 15.26 -3.83
CA THR A 38 6.92 16.23 -3.26
C THR A 38 7.86 16.74 -4.34
N GLU A 39 8.46 15.83 -5.11
CA GLU A 39 9.34 16.18 -6.24
C GLU A 39 8.64 17.09 -7.28
N VAL A 40 7.39 16.80 -7.64
CA VAL A 40 6.64 17.64 -8.60
C VAL A 40 6.41 19.06 -8.04
N VAL A 41 6.05 19.16 -6.76
CA VAL A 41 5.87 20.47 -6.11
C VAL A 41 7.18 21.24 -6.01
N GLU A 42 8.28 20.55 -5.67
CA GLU A 42 9.62 21.15 -5.60
C GLU A 42 10.10 21.64 -6.97
N ASP A 43 9.89 20.86 -8.02
CA ASP A 43 10.33 21.19 -9.39
C ASP A 43 9.50 22.33 -10.02
N LEU A 44 8.19 22.34 -9.80
CA LEU A 44 7.26 23.27 -10.47
C LEU A 44 6.88 24.47 -9.59
N GLY A 45 7.17 24.43 -8.29
CA GLY A 45 6.73 25.42 -7.31
C GLY A 45 5.25 25.30 -6.92
N GLU A 46 4.49 24.42 -7.55
CA GLU A 46 3.08 24.15 -7.28
C GLU A 46 2.71 22.71 -7.62
N PHE A 47 1.59 22.23 -7.07
CA PHE A 47 1.12 20.87 -7.40
C PHE A 47 0.46 20.83 -8.77
N ASN A 48 1.09 20.10 -9.70
CA ASN A 48 0.51 19.79 -11.02
C ASN A 48 0.08 18.30 -11.06
N GLU A 49 -1.23 18.06 -11.14
CA GLU A 49 -1.79 16.71 -11.11
C GLU A 49 -1.42 15.87 -12.35
N GLU A 50 -1.35 16.50 -13.53
CA GLU A 50 -1.01 15.82 -14.78
C GLU A 50 0.43 15.31 -14.76
N GLU A 51 1.37 16.18 -14.39
CA GLU A 51 2.79 15.82 -14.30
C GLU A 51 3.04 14.79 -13.18
N PHE A 52 2.35 14.91 -12.05
CA PHE A 52 2.36 13.89 -11.00
C PHE A 52 1.93 12.52 -11.53
N ARG A 53 0.78 12.43 -12.21
CA ARG A 53 0.28 11.16 -12.75
C ARG A 53 1.24 10.60 -13.80
N LYS A 54 1.76 11.43 -14.69
CA LYS A 54 2.74 11.04 -15.71
C LYS A 54 4.01 10.45 -15.10
N ARG A 55 4.59 11.11 -14.08
CA ARG A 55 5.80 10.61 -13.39
C ARG A 55 5.54 9.33 -12.61
N VAL A 56 4.42 9.23 -11.89
CA VAL A 56 4.02 8.00 -11.19
C VAL A 56 3.90 6.85 -12.20
N LEU A 57 3.13 7.04 -13.27
CA LEU A 57 2.90 6.00 -14.28
C LEU A 57 4.21 5.50 -14.90
N SER A 58 5.06 6.42 -15.34
CA SER A 58 6.36 6.10 -15.96
C SER A 58 7.27 5.30 -15.01
N ARG A 59 7.28 5.62 -13.72
CA ARG A 59 8.12 4.92 -12.72
C ARG A 59 7.54 3.56 -12.35
N VAL A 60 6.23 3.46 -12.19
CA VAL A 60 5.54 2.18 -11.96
C VAL A 60 5.82 1.23 -13.12
N GLU A 61 5.76 1.69 -14.37
CA GLU A 61 6.09 0.87 -15.55
C GLU A 61 7.53 0.34 -15.51
N LYS A 62 8.50 1.17 -15.15
CA LYS A 62 9.90 0.74 -14.96
C LYS A 62 10.04 -0.30 -13.84
N LEU A 63 9.30 -0.16 -12.75
CA LEU A 63 9.32 -1.14 -11.66
C LEU A 63 8.79 -2.50 -12.11
N PHE A 64 7.69 -2.54 -12.85
CA PHE A 64 7.18 -3.78 -13.44
C PHE A 64 8.16 -4.42 -14.44
N GLN A 65 9.00 -3.63 -15.11
CA GLN A 65 10.06 -4.12 -16.00
C GLN A 65 11.33 -4.59 -15.25
N SER A 66 11.59 -4.07 -14.05
CA SER A 66 12.86 -4.26 -13.31
C SER A 66 13.11 -5.69 -12.80
N GLU A 67 12.16 -6.61 -12.98
CA GLU A 67 12.13 -7.94 -12.36
C GLU A 67 12.49 -7.94 -10.86
N THR A 68 12.31 -6.84 -10.14
CA THR A 68 12.71 -6.72 -8.74
C THR A 68 11.47 -6.67 -7.87
N SER A 69 11.38 -7.52 -6.84
CA SER A 69 10.28 -7.43 -5.87
C SER A 69 10.34 -6.08 -5.15
N PHE A 70 9.20 -5.45 -4.91
CA PHE A 70 9.16 -4.12 -4.29
C PHE A 70 7.93 -3.93 -3.42
N ILE A 71 7.98 -2.91 -2.56
CA ILE A 71 6.84 -2.44 -1.78
C ILE A 71 6.26 -1.24 -2.50
N PHE A 72 4.97 -1.30 -2.80
CA PHE A 72 4.22 -0.18 -3.30
C PHE A 72 3.49 0.49 -2.12
N ASP A 73 4.10 1.54 -1.56
CA ASP A 73 3.50 2.34 -0.48
C ASP A 73 2.49 3.33 -1.08
N ALA A 74 1.35 2.78 -1.48
CA ALA A 74 0.19 3.50 -1.96
C ALA A 74 -1.09 2.87 -1.40
N SER A 75 -2.11 3.68 -1.19
CA SER A 75 -3.47 3.19 -0.86
C SER A 75 -4.11 2.70 -2.15
N ILE A 76 -4.34 1.39 -2.25
CA ILE A 76 -4.97 0.79 -3.42
C ILE A 76 -6.49 0.90 -3.42
N ASP A 77 -7.10 1.39 -2.34
CA ASP A 77 -8.56 1.46 -2.18
C ASP A 77 -9.27 2.11 -3.37
N ARG A 78 -8.66 3.15 -3.95
CA ARG A 78 -9.19 3.88 -5.11
C ARG A 78 -8.57 3.51 -6.46
N GLU A 79 -7.36 2.98 -6.45
CA GLU A 79 -6.54 2.84 -7.65
C GLU A 79 -6.31 1.38 -8.05
N TRP A 80 -6.81 0.41 -7.26
CA TRP A 80 -6.58 -0.99 -7.53
C TRP A 80 -7.07 -1.40 -8.91
N LYS A 81 -8.19 -0.87 -9.41
CA LYS A 81 -8.68 -1.16 -10.78
C LYS A 81 -7.65 -0.80 -11.85
N ASN A 82 -6.93 0.30 -11.66
CA ASN A 82 -5.89 0.77 -12.59
C ASN A 82 -4.60 -0.07 -12.48
N TYR A 83 -4.27 -0.54 -11.28
CA TYR A 83 -3.06 -1.33 -11.03
C TYR A 83 -3.25 -2.83 -11.25
N CYS A 84 -4.46 -3.37 -11.02
CA CYS A 84 -4.70 -4.82 -11.02
C CYS A 84 -4.46 -5.39 -12.41
N GLN A 85 -4.88 -4.67 -13.47
CA GLN A 85 -4.63 -5.06 -14.85
C GLN A 85 -3.13 -5.21 -15.12
N LYS A 86 -2.32 -4.23 -14.72
CA LYS A 86 -0.86 -4.29 -14.85
C LYS A 86 -0.24 -5.42 -14.02
N THR A 87 -0.77 -5.68 -12.82
CA THR A 87 -0.29 -6.82 -12.01
C THR A 87 -0.65 -8.17 -12.63
N GLN A 88 -1.84 -8.31 -13.21
CA GLN A 88 -2.30 -9.54 -13.88
C GLN A 88 -1.51 -9.82 -15.17
N GLU A 89 -1.15 -8.77 -15.90
CA GLU A 89 -0.31 -8.85 -17.10
C GLU A 89 1.18 -9.11 -16.76
N SER A 90 1.58 -8.89 -15.50
CA SER A 90 2.95 -9.07 -15.04
C SER A 90 3.21 -10.47 -14.46
N LYS A 91 4.50 -10.83 -14.35
CA LYS A 91 4.94 -12.05 -13.63
C LYS A 91 4.94 -11.89 -12.10
N PHE A 92 4.44 -10.76 -11.58
CA PHE A 92 4.46 -10.47 -10.15
C PHE A 92 3.25 -11.06 -9.44
N ARG A 93 3.50 -11.66 -8.28
CA ARG A 93 2.46 -12.03 -7.32
C ARG A 93 2.22 -10.85 -6.37
N THR A 94 0.98 -10.54 -6.06
CA THR A 94 0.66 -9.44 -5.13
C THR A 94 0.39 -9.99 -3.73
N PHE A 95 0.93 -9.33 -2.72
CA PHE A 95 0.61 -9.50 -1.32
C PHE A 95 -0.05 -8.22 -0.78
N ILE A 96 -1.34 -8.29 -0.43
CA ILE A 96 -2.13 -7.14 0.01
C ILE A 96 -2.31 -7.19 1.52
N ILE A 97 -1.85 -6.13 2.20
CA ILE A 97 -2.08 -5.89 3.63
C ILE A 97 -3.22 -4.89 3.76
N ASN A 98 -4.31 -5.32 4.36
CA ASN A 98 -5.50 -4.52 4.59
C ASN A 98 -5.52 -3.96 6.01
N LEU A 99 -5.66 -2.65 6.15
CA LEU A 99 -5.69 -1.90 7.41
C LEU A 99 -7.11 -1.42 7.67
N ASP A 100 -7.94 -2.34 8.17
CA ASP A 100 -9.37 -2.14 8.41
C ASP A 100 -9.59 -1.66 9.85
N PHE A 101 -9.15 -0.42 10.08
CA PHE A 101 -9.24 0.23 11.37
C PHE A 101 -10.54 1.02 11.52
N SER A 102 -11.05 1.05 12.73
CA SER A 102 -12.23 1.85 13.07
C SER A 102 -11.95 3.34 12.87
N LYS A 103 -13.03 4.09 12.61
CA LYS A 103 -12.98 5.55 12.53
C LYS A 103 -12.38 6.16 13.80
N ASP A 104 -12.65 5.57 14.97
CA ASP A 104 -12.17 6.09 16.25
C ASP A 104 -10.66 5.89 16.42
N LEU A 105 -10.13 4.74 16.03
CA LEU A 105 -8.68 4.53 16.01
C LEU A 105 -8.00 5.47 15.01
N LEU A 106 -8.56 5.64 13.81
CA LEU A 106 -8.02 6.55 12.79
C LEU A 106 -8.00 8.01 13.28
N LYS A 107 -9.07 8.48 13.94
CA LYS A 107 -9.10 9.81 14.57
C LYS A 107 -7.99 9.99 15.60
N LYS A 108 -7.75 8.99 16.46
CA LYS A 108 -6.66 9.03 17.45
C LYS A 108 -5.29 9.13 16.76
N ILE A 109 -5.08 8.35 15.69
CA ILE A 109 -3.84 8.39 14.90
C ILE A 109 -3.65 9.76 14.24
N TYR A 110 -4.71 10.32 13.63
CA TYR A 110 -4.63 11.61 12.95
C TYR A 110 -4.34 12.75 13.93
N ALA A 111 -5.00 12.73 15.09
CA ALA A 111 -4.73 13.69 16.16
C ALA A 111 -3.26 13.62 16.62
N ALA A 112 -2.71 12.41 16.81
CA ALA A 112 -1.31 12.22 17.19
C ALA A 112 -0.31 12.65 16.11
N LYS A 113 -0.67 12.54 14.82
CA LYS A 113 0.16 12.95 13.67
C LYS A 113 -0.01 14.42 13.27
N GLY A 114 -0.98 15.12 13.84
CA GLY A 114 -1.34 16.47 13.42
C GLY A 114 -2.03 16.55 12.04
N TYR A 115 -2.61 15.45 11.55
CA TYR A 115 -3.28 15.37 10.23
C TYR A 115 -4.70 15.95 10.27
N GLN A 116 -4.80 17.21 10.67
CA GLN A 116 -6.09 17.91 10.81
C GLN A 116 -6.79 18.06 9.45
N GLU A 117 -6.01 18.21 8.37
CA GLU A 117 -6.49 18.32 6.99
C GLU A 117 -7.13 17.04 6.44
N SER A 118 -6.80 15.88 7.02
CA SER A 118 -7.38 14.59 6.61
C SER A 118 -8.70 14.28 7.33
N LEU A 119 -8.99 14.93 8.47
CA LEU A 119 -10.21 14.69 9.25
C LEU A 119 -11.51 14.95 8.47
N PRO A 120 -11.65 16.04 7.70
CA PRO A 120 -12.86 16.29 6.90
C PRO A 120 -13.12 15.21 5.85
N ARG A 121 -12.07 14.52 5.39
CA ARG A 121 -12.14 13.49 4.36
C ARG A 121 -12.28 12.08 4.92
N LEU A 122 -12.13 11.89 6.24
CA LEU A 122 -12.08 10.58 6.86
C LEU A 122 -13.32 9.75 6.55
N ASP A 123 -14.52 10.35 6.56
CA ASP A 123 -15.75 9.64 6.23
C ASP A 123 -15.75 9.10 4.80
N GLN A 124 -15.36 9.92 3.82
CA GLN A 124 -15.24 9.46 2.43
C GLN A 124 -14.16 8.38 2.29
N LEU A 125 -13.02 8.54 2.97
CA LEU A 125 -11.94 7.55 2.95
C LEU A 125 -12.38 6.20 3.53
N MET A 126 -13.27 6.20 4.53
CA MET A 126 -13.87 4.99 5.06
C MET A 126 -14.83 4.35 4.06
N VAL A 127 -15.64 5.15 3.36
CA VAL A 127 -16.54 4.65 2.30
C VAL A 127 -15.73 4.01 1.17
N ASP A 128 -14.74 4.73 0.62
CA ASP A 128 -13.85 4.21 -0.43
C ASP A 128 -13.22 2.86 -0.03
N HIS A 129 -12.81 2.74 1.24
CA HIS A 129 -12.22 1.53 1.77
C HIS A 129 -13.22 0.37 1.83
N GLN A 130 -14.44 0.62 2.29
CA GLN A 130 -15.47 -0.40 2.35
C GLN A 130 -15.90 -0.85 0.94
N GLU A 131 -15.99 0.06 -0.02
CA GLU A 131 -16.24 -0.28 -1.43
C GLU A 131 -15.14 -1.19 -2.00
N PHE A 132 -13.87 -0.88 -1.73
CA PHE A 132 -12.76 -1.75 -2.09
C PHE A 132 -12.90 -3.15 -1.48
N LEU A 133 -13.26 -3.26 -0.20
CA LEU A 133 -13.42 -4.56 0.46
C LEU A 133 -14.59 -5.36 -0.10
N ILE A 134 -15.71 -4.72 -0.44
CA ILE A 134 -16.85 -5.41 -1.06
C ILE A 134 -16.40 -6.08 -2.38
N GLU A 135 -15.58 -5.42 -3.18
CA GLU A 135 -15.17 -5.91 -4.50
C GLU A 135 -13.93 -6.84 -4.45
N PHE A 136 -12.96 -6.57 -3.57
CA PHE A 136 -11.62 -7.16 -3.63
C PHE A 136 -11.18 -7.89 -2.34
N ASN A 137 -12.08 -8.14 -1.37
CA ASN A 137 -11.68 -8.83 -0.15
C ASN A 137 -11.11 -10.24 -0.38
N SER A 138 -11.47 -10.92 -1.47
CA SER A 138 -10.95 -12.27 -1.79
C SER A 138 -9.46 -12.32 -2.14
N ILE A 139 -8.86 -11.18 -2.51
CA ILE A 139 -7.43 -11.09 -2.87
C ILE A 139 -6.57 -10.52 -1.74
N VAL A 140 -7.18 -10.14 -0.62
CA VAL A 140 -6.47 -9.65 0.58
C VAL A 140 -5.75 -10.81 1.26
N ASN A 141 -4.47 -10.64 1.58
CA ASN A 141 -3.66 -11.69 2.20
C ASN A 141 -3.54 -11.55 3.71
N LEU A 142 -3.61 -10.34 4.23
CA LEU A 142 -3.62 -10.04 5.65
C LEU A 142 -4.63 -8.94 5.94
N ARG A 143 -5.52 -9.14 6.91
CA ARG A 143 -6.40 -8.09 7.45
C ARG A 143 -5.97 -7.78 8.87
N LEU A 144 -5.74 -6.51 9.13
CA LEU A 144 -5.40 -5.96 10.44
C LEU A 144 -6.56 -5.08 10.90
N THR A 145 -6.97 -5.28 12.14
CA THR A 145 -8.04 -4.54 12.83
C THR A 145 -7.47 -3.74 13.99
N ASP A 146 -8.32 -3.02 14.72
CA ASP A 146 -7.92 -2.23 15.89
C ASP A 146 -7.14 -3.06 16.93
N ILE A 147 -7.51 -4.32 17.13
CA ILE A 147 -6.87 -5.25 18.09
C ILE A 147 -5.43 -5.54 17.66
N ASP A 148 -5.19 -5.62 16.36
CA ASP A 148 -3.89 -5.96 15.78
C ASP A 148 -2.94 -4.75 15.69
N PHE A 149 -3.46 -3.53 15.89
CA PHE A 149 -2.71 -2.30 15.67
C PHE A 149 -1.37 -2.22 16.43
N PRO A 150 -1.28 -2.61 17.72
CA PRO A 150 -0.02 -2.57 18.45
C PRO A 150 1.06 -3.47 17.82
N ASP A 151 0.68 -4.66 17.36
CA ASP A 151 1.58 -5.70 16.85
C ASP A 151 1.68 -5.74 15.33
N ARG A 152 1.04 -4.79 14.63
CA ARG A 152 0.88 -4.75 13.17
C ARG A 152 2.17 -4.97 12.37
N LEU A 153 3.32 -4.53 12.89
CA LEU A 153 4.61 -4.70 12.20
C LEU A 153 5.03 -6.17 12.17
N VAL A 154 5.02 -6.83 13.32
CA VAL A 154 5.39 -8.24 13.48
C VAL A 154 4.36 -9.14 12.80
N LEU A 155 3.08 -8.82 12.94
CA LEU A 155 2.00 -9.54 12.24
C LEU A 155 2.16 -9.47 10.72
N SER A 156 2.49 -8.29 10.18
CA SER A 156 2.74 -8.12 8.74
C SER A 156 3.94 -8.94 8.26
N GLU A 157 5.03 -8.94 9.02
CA GLU A 157 6.21 -9.74 8.71
C GLU A 157 5.93 -11.24 8.72
N ASN A 158 5.25 -11.73 9.76
CA ASN A 158 4.93 -13.15 9.90
C ASN A 158 3.99 -13.63 8.78
N ALA A 159 2.99 -12.83 8.44
CA ALA A 159 2.08 -13.14 7.34
C ALA A 159 2.82 -13.19 6.00
N LEU A 160 3.70 -12.22 5.73
CA LEU A 160 4.51 -12.22 4.51
C LEU A 160 5.47 -13.42 4.45
N LYS A 161 6.17 -13.75 5.55
CA LYS A 161 7.03 -14.95 5.63
C LYS A 161 6.26 -16.22 5.30
N SER A 162 5.06 -16.36 5.87
CA SER A 162 4.19 -17.51 5.67
C SER A 162 3.76 -17.61 4.21
N TRP A 163 3.33 -16.49 3.63
CA TRP A 163 2.93 -16.42 2.24
C TRP A 163 4.08 -16.75 1.28
N LEU A 164 5.27 -16.17 1.49
CA LEU A 164 6.45 -16.47 0.68
C LEU A 164 6.83 -17.96 0.75
N THR A 165 6.68 -18.59 1.91
CA THR A 165 6.93 -20.03 2.09
C THR A 165 5.93 -20.87 1.29
N ILE A 166 4.63 -20.59 1.39
CA ILE A 166 3.58 -21.26 0.63
C ILE A 166 3.85 -21.14 -0.88
N GLN A 167 4.19 -19.93 -1.34
CA GLN A 167 4.47 -19.72 -2.76
C GLN A 167 5.73 -20.44 -3.24
N LYS A 168 6.76 -20.60 -2.40
CA LYS A 168 7.93 -21.42 -2.75
C LYS A 168 7.54 -22.88 -2.96
N ASN A 169 6.75 -23.45 -2.03
CA ASN A 169 6.33 -24.84 -2.09
C ASN A 169 5.42 -25.12 -3.30
N ASN A 170 4.54 -24.18 -3.66
CA ASN A 170 3.64 -24.32 -4.81
C ASN A 170 4.35 -24.20 -6.17
N ASN A 171 5.56 -23.62 -6.22
CA ASN A 171 6.30 -23.43 -7.46
C ASN A 171 7.34 -24.53 -7.73
N GLY A 172 7.33 -25.63 -6.96
CA GLY A 172 8.10 -26.84 -7.25
C GLY A 172 9.60 -26.59 -7.50
N PHE A 173 10.32 -26.22 -6.44
CA PHE A 173 11.75 -26.48 -6.33
C PHE A 173 11.98 -27.44 -5.16
#